data_AF-A0ABD6EP34-F1
#
_entry.id   AF-A0ABD6EP34-F1
#
_cell.length_a   1.000
_cell.length_b   1.000
_cell.length_c   1.000
_cell.angle_alpha   90.00
_cell.angle_beta   90.00
_cell.angle_gamma   90.00
#
_symmetry.space_group_name_H-M   'P 1'
#
loop_
_entity.id
_entity.type
_entity.pdbx_description
1 polymer ?
#
loop_
_entity_poly.entity_id
_entity_poly.type
_entity_poly.pdbx_seq_one_letter_code
_entity_poly.pdbx_strand_id
1 'polypeptide(L)'
;MKAKWCDLFVLGLVQCSNQFCLTSMLAAMSSHLNACSRVGQLKVERFEEVDEQIRYLLKLVQKFDDLKLSSMEFAYLKLISFTANDLPGASPDQRIHALHMQAMQELYDHILSVGGVTGFEDNTSENDSSSAAAVAASMYGTLDRYSQLLMLLPTLRWFKQSILVELFFSGLIGNLSIETVMPFILAMDVMNVFDNSDGSESTALPGAQSLANILCKNEE
;
A
#
# COMPACT_ATOMS: atom_id res chain seq x y z
N MET A 1 6.40 3.33 14.99
CA MET A 1 5.78 2.06 14.54
C MET A 1 4.28 1.96 14.85
N LYS A 2 3.80 2.18 16.08
CA LYS A 2 2.37 2.03 16.45
C LYS A 2 1.36 2.91 15.69
N ALA A 3 1.78 3.98 15.02
CA ALA A 3 0.90 4.84 14.22
C ALA A 3 0.82 4.46 12.73
N LYS A 4 1.76 3.63 12.23
CA LYS A 4 1.94 3.36 10.79
C LYS A 4 1.40 2.00 10.34
N TRP A 5 1.02 1.13 11.28
CA TRP A 5 0.46 -0.18 10.94
C TRP A 5 -0.88 -0.05 10.19
N CYS A 6 -1.64 1.02 10.44
CA CYS A 6 -2.94 1.25 9.80
C CYS A 6 -2.79 1.28 8.27
N ASP A 7 -1.85 2.08 7.78
CA ASP A 7 -1.55 2.17 6.36
C ASP A 7 -1.08 0.83 5.78
N LEU A 8 -0.18 0.13 6.47
CA LEU A 8 0.31 -1.18 6.05
C LEU A 8 -0.79 -2.24 5.99
N PHE A 9 -1.65 -2.25 7.01
CA PHE A 9 -2.80 -3.13 7.06
C PHE A 9 -3.78 -2.85 5.93
N VAL A 10 -4.12 -1.58 5.68
CA VAL A 10 -5.02 -1.21 4.58
C VAL A 10 -4.41 -1.57 3.22
N LEU A 11 -3.12 -1.29 3.00
CA LEU A 11 -2.43 -1.65 1.77
C LEU A 11 -2.39 -3.17 1.57
N GLY A 12 -2.10 -3.95 2.61
CA GLY A 12 -2.14 -5.42 2.57
C GLY A 12 -3.55 -5.96 2.33
N LEU A 13 -4.54 -5.38 3.00
CA LEU A 13 -5.95 -5.75 2.86
C LEU A 13 -6.45 -5.52 1.43
N VAL A 14 -6.09 -4.38 0.83
CA VAL A 14 -6.44 -4.07 -0.57
C VAL A 14 -5.69 -4.97 -1.56
N GLN A 15 -4.40 -5.25 -1.32
CA GLN A 15 -3.62 -6.16 -2.16
C GLN A 15 -4.23 -7.57 -2.22
N CYS A 16 -4.79 -8.04 -1.11
CA CYS A 16 -5.43 -9.36 -1.02
C CYS A 16 -6.97 -9.29 -1.22
N SER A 17 -7.53 -8.15 -1.62
CA SER A 17 -8.99 -7.94 -1.67
C SER A 17 -9.76 -8.97 -2.50
N ASN A 18 -9.19 -9.38 -3.64
CA ASN A 18 -9.75 -10.39 -4.53
C ASN A 18 -9.69 -11.82 -3.95
N GLN A 19 -8.71 -12.12 -3.09
CA GLN A 19 -8.57 -13.44 -2.48
C GLN A 19 -9.62 -13.68 -1.39
N PHE A 20 -10.04 -12.62 -0.70
CA PHE A 20 -10.97 -12.69 0.43
C PHE A 20 -12.39 -12.19 0.13
N CYS A 21 -12.73 -11.90 -1.13
CA CYS A 21 -14.02 -11.31 -1.52
C CYS A 21 -14.38 -10.07 -0.68
N LEU A 22 -13.39 -9.24 -0.39
CA LEU A 22 -13.46 -8.16 0.60
C LEU A 22 -14.66 -7.23 0.36
N THR A 23 -14.92 -6.87 -0.90
CA THR A 23 -16.04 -6.02 -1.32
C THR A 23 -17.39 -6.59 -0.87
N SER A 24 -17.61 -7.89 -1.08
CA SER A 24 -18.85 -8.56 -0.69
C SER A 24 -18.99 -8.66 0.84
N MET A 25 -17.89 -8.97 1.53
CA MET A 25 -17.86 -9.02 3.00
C MET A 25 -18.22 -7.66 3.61
N LEU A 26 -17.57 -6.59 3.14
CA LEU A 26 -17.81 -5.22 3.61
C LEU A 26 -19.24 -4.73 3.32
N ALA A 27 -19.79 -5.05 2.15
CA ALA A 27 -21.17 -4.74 1.82
C ALA A 27 -22.17 -5.47 2.75
N ALA A 28 -21.93 -6.75 3.04
CA ALA A 28 -22.73 -7.52 3.98
C ALA A 28 -22.64 -6.95 5.40
N MET A 29 -21.45 -6.56 5.85
CA MET A 29 -21.22 -5.89 7.14
C MET A 29 -22.01 -4.59 7.25
N SER A 30 -21.92 -3.69 6.27
CA SER A 30 -22.69 -2.44 6.26
C SER A 30 -24.20 -2.70 6.34
N SER A 31 -24.71 -3.67 5.57
CA SER A 31 -26.13 -4.05 5.62
C SER A 31 -26.55 -4.59 6.98
N HIS A 32 -25.72 -5.42 7.62
CA HIS A 32 -25.98 -5.96 8.95
C HIS A 32 -25.99 -4.85 10.01
N LEU A 33 -24.98 -3.97 10.00
CA LEU A 33 -24.90 -2.86 10.95
C LEU A 33 -26.08 -1.88 10.80
N ASN A 34 -26.54 -1.64 9.57
CA ASN A 34 -27.74 -0.85 9.30
C ASN A 34 -29.00 -1.52 9.90
N ALA A 35 -29.13 -2.84 9.77
CA ALA A 35 -30.23 -3.59 10.38
C ALA A 35 -30.18 -3.51 11.92
N CYS A 36 -29.02 -3.70 12.54
CA CYS A 36 -28.83 -3.54 13.99
C CYS A 36 -29.19 -2.12 14.47
N SER A 37 -28.86 -1.10 13.67
CA SER A 37 -29.21 0.28 13.99
C SER A 37 -30.73 0.51 13.97
N ARG A 38 -31.45 -0.04 12.98
CA ARG A 38 -32.92 0.05 12.89
C ARG A 38 -33.65 -0.65 14.03
N VAL A 39 -33.10 -1.74 14.54
CA VAL A 39 -33.66 -2.50 15.68
C VAL A 39 -33.23 -1.88 17.02
N GLY A 40 -32.46 -0.78 17.02
CA GLY A 40 -32.03 -0.05 18.22
C GLY A 40 -30.90 -0.71 19.00
N GLN A 41 -30.26 -1.75 18.45
CA GLN A 41 -29.12 -2.43 19.07
C GLN A 41 -27.80 -1.67 18.88
N LEU A 42 -27.76 -0.73 17.94
CA LEU A 42 -26.60 0.10 17.63
C LEU A 42 -27.01 1.56 17.49
N LYS A 43 -26.30 2.47 18.18
CA LYS A 43 -26.52 3.91 18.02
C LYS A 43 -26.29 4.32 16.57
N VAL A 44 -27.17 5.17 16.03
CA VAL A 44 -27.11 5.65 14.64
C VAL A 44 -25.76 6.33 14.36
N GLU A 45 -25.28 7.19 15.25
CA GLU A 45 -23.98 7.87 15.13
C GLU A 45 -22.81 6.88 14.98
N ARG A 46 -22.86 5.78 15.74
CA ARG A 46 -21.83 4.73 15.69
C ARG A 46 -21.90 3.97 14.37
N PHE A 47 -23.11 3.64 13.91
CA PHE A 47 -23.31 3.02 12.60
C PHE A 47 -22.76 3.90 11.48
N GLU A 48 -23.11 5.19 11.46
CA GLU A 48 -22.66 6.12 10.42
C GLU A 48 -21.14 6.23 10.36
N GLU A 49 -20.46 6.24 11.51
CA GLU A 49 -19.00 6.26 11.58
C GLU A 49 -18.36 4.98 11.03
N VAL A 50 -18.89 3.78 11.34
CA VAL A 50 -18.38 2.53 10.76
C VAL A 50 -18.68 2.45 9.28
N ASP A 51 -19.90 2.78 8.87
CA ASP A 51 -20.35 2.73 7.50
C ASP A 51 -19.54 3.68 6.60
N GLU A 52 -19.18 4.85 7.11
CA GLU A 52 -18.27 5.77 6.42
C GLU A 52 -16.90 5.12 6.16
N GLN A 53 -16.30 4.46 7.15
CA GLN A 53 -15.02 3.77 6.99
C GLN A 53 -15.11 2.58 6.02
N ILE A 54 -16.22 1.83 6.05
CA ILE A 54 -16.51 0.76 5.08
C ILE A 54 -16.59 1.34 3.66
N ARG A 55 -17.36 2.42 3.46
CA ARG A 55 -17.49 3.06 2.14
C ARG A 55 -16.17 3.62 1.62
N TYR A 56 -15.34 4.20 2.48
CA TYR A 56 -14.00 4.63 2.08
C TYR A 56 -13.12 3.45 1.66
N LEU A 57 -13.15 2.34 2.42
CA LEU A 57 -12.38 1.15 2.08
C LEU A 57 -12.82 0.56 0.73
N LEU A 58 -14.13 0.46 0.48
CA LEU A 58 -14.68 0.01 -0.81
C LEU A 58 -14.22 0.89 -1.98
N LYS A 59 -14.25 2.22 -1.82
CA LYS A 59 -13.73 3.16 -2.82
C LYS A 59 -12.22 2.99 -3.06
N LEU A 60 -11.47 2.71 -1.99
CA LEU A 60 -10.03 2.48 -2.09
C LEU A 60 -9.74 1.18 -2.87
N VAL A 61 -10.46 0.10 -2.56
CA VAL A 61 -10.34 -1.17 -3.30
C VAL A 61 -10.60 -0.94 -4.79
N GLN A 62 -11.68 -0.23 -5.15
CA GLN A 62 -11.97 0.09 -6.54
C GLN A 62 -10.85 0.90 -7.20
N LYS A 63 -10.34 1.95 -6.52
CA LYS A 63 -9.26 2.78 -7.05
C LYS A 63 -7.99 1.98 -7.33
N PHE A 64 -7.66 1.02 -6.47
CA PHE A 64 -6.50 0.16 -6.65
C PHE A 64 -6.70 -0.85 -7.79
N ASP A 65 -7.92 -1.38 -7.95
CA ASP A 65 -8.29 -2.25 -9.06
C ASP A 65 -8.21 -1.50 -10.41
N ASP A 66 -8.70 -0.26 -10.46
CA ASP A 66 -8.63 0.61 -11.65
C ASP A 66 -7.17 0.91 -12.04
N LEU A 67 -6.30 1.16 -11.06
CA LEU A 67 -4.88 1.46 -11.27
C LEU A 67 -4.02 0.22 -11.58
N LYS A 68 -4.55 -0.98 -11.33
CA LYS A 68 -3.88 -2.27 -11.54
C LYS A 68 -2.47 -2.29 -10.98
N LEU A 69 -2.36 -2.11 -9.66
CA LEU A 69 -1.04 -2.10 -9.00
C LEU A 69 -0.38 -3.48 -9.07
N SER A 70 0.91 -3.49 -9.40
CA SER A 70 1.74 -4.68 -9.33
C SER A 70 2.13 -4.99 -7.88
N SER A 71 2.49 -6.24 -7.59
CA SER A 71 3.00 -6.63 -6.25
C SER A 71 4.21 -5.79 -5.82
N MET A 72 5.04 -5.38 -6.78
CA MET A 72 6.21 -4.55 -6.53
C MET A 72 5.82 -3.11 -6.15
N GLU A 73 4.83 -2.53 -6.84
CA GLU A 73 4.31 -1.21 -6.48
C GLU A 73 3.65 -1.21 -5.11
N PHE A 74 2.92 -2.28 -4.74
CA PHE A 74 2.40 -2.45 -3.38
C PHE A 74 3.52 -2.47 -2.34
N ALA A 75 4.62 -3.20 -2.59
CA ALA A 75 5.75 -3.27 -1.67
C ALA A 75 6.40 -1.90 -1.47
N TYR A 76 6.62 -1.16 -2.55
CA TYR A 76 7.13 0.21 -2.45
C TYR A 76 6.17 1.15 -1.72
N LEU A 77 4.86 1.10 -1.99
CA LEU A 77 3.90 1.93 -1.26
C LEU A 77 3.88 1.63 0.24
N LYS A 78 3.98 0.35 0.62
CA LYS A 78 4.11 -0.08 2.02
C LYS A 78 5.39 0.47 2.65
N LEU A 79 6.52 0.33 1.95
CA LEU A 79 7.81 0.84 2.40
C LEU A 79 7.81 2.37 2.58
N ILE A 80 7.31 3.10 1.58
CA ILE A 80 7.21 4.57 1.60
C ILE A 80 6.28 5.00 2.75
N SER A 81 5.10 4.39 2.91
CA SER A 81 4.20 4.67 4.03
C SER A 81 4.85 4.45 5.40
N PHE A 82 5.56 3.32 5.55
CA PHE A 82 6.23 2.95 6.80
C PHE A 82 7.34 3.92 7.18
N THR A 83 8.13 4.36 6.21
CA THR A 83 9.28 5.26 6.38
C THR A 83 8.92 6.74 6.35
N ALA A 84 7.68 7.09 5.97
CA ALA A 84 7.26 8.49 5.85
C ALA A 84 7.26 9.20 7.22
N ASN A 85 7.93 10.35 7.28
CA ASN A 85 8.08 11.15 8.49
C ASN A 85 7.24 12.44 8.43
N ASP A 86 5.93 12.29 8.27
CA ASP A 86 5.02 13.39 7.93
C ASP A 86 4.49 14.19 9.14
N LEU A 87 4.86 13.81 10.37
CA LEU A 87 4.32 14.40 11.58
C LEU A 87 5.25 15.49 12.13
N PRO A 88 4.74 16.73 12.35
CA PRO A 88 5.54 17.79 12.95
C PRO A 88 5.92 17.40 14.38
N GLY A 89 7.22 17.27 14.66
CA GLY A 89 7.77 16.94 15.97
C GLY A 89 8.53 15.61 16.06
N ALA A 90 8.57 14.81 14.99
CA ALA A 90 9.43 13.64 14.94
C ALA A 90 10.91 14.04 14.82
N SER A 91 11.79 13.44 15.62
CA SER A 91 13.23 13.61 15.45
C SER A 91 13.65 13.04 14.09
N PRO A 92 14.43 13.77 13.28
CA PRO A 92 14.89 13.26 12.00
C PRO A 92 15.87 12.09 12.23
N ASP A 93 15.42 10.85 12.04
CA ASP A 93 16.35 9.73 11.86
C ASP A 93 16.85 9.78 10.42
N GLN A 94 18.10 10.21 10.25
CA GLN A 94 18.76 10.35 8.96
C GLN A 94 18.71 9.06 8.13
N ARG A 95 18.72 7.89 8.77
CA ARG A 95 18.68 6.59 8.10
C ARG A 95 17.28 6.28 7.57
N ILE A 96 16.24 6.58 8.35
CA ILE A 96 14.84 6.43 7.90
C ILE A 96 14.57 7.37 6.73
N HIS A 97 15.09 8.60 6.79
CA HIS A 97 14.99 9.54 5.67
C HIS A 97 15.72 9.02 4.43
N ALA A 98 16.96 8.52 4.56
CA ALA A 98 17.69 7.94 3.44
C ALA A 98 16.95 6.76 2.81
N LEU A 99 16.40 5.87 3.64
CA LEU A 99 15.61 4.74 3.18
C LEU A 99 14.30 5.17 2.49
N HIS A 100 13.62 6.20 3.02
CA HIS A 100 12.42 6.75 2.41
C HIS A 100 12.72 7.28 1.00
N MET A 101 13.78 8.09 0.86
CA MET A 101 14.21 8.61 -0.44
C MET A 101 14.60 7.50 -1.41
N GLN A 102 15.29 6.47 -0.92
CA GLN A 102 15.67 5.32 -1.71
C GLN A 102 14.44 4.55 -2.21
N ALA A 103 13.44 4.31 -1.36
CA ALA A 103 12.20 3.65 -1.75
C ALA A 103 11.42 4.43 -2.82
N MET A 104 11.39 5.76 -2.72
CA MET A 104 10.78 6.62 -3.73
C MET A 104 11.53 6.54 -5.06
N GLN A 105 12.87 6.55 -5.03
CA GLN A 105 13.70 6.42 -6.23
C GLN A 105 13.52 5.04 -6.89
N GLU A 106 13.59 3.96 -6.12
CA GLU A 106 13.44 2.61 -6.65
C GLU A 106 12.03 2.37 -7.23
N LEU A 107 10.98 2.95 -6.64
CA LEU A 107 9.64 2.94 -7.24
C LEU A 107 9.63 3.66 -8.60
N TYR A 108 10.27 4.81 -8.70
CA TYR A 108 10.36 5.56 -9.96
C TYR A 108 11.11 4.74 -11.03
N ASP A 109 12.25 4.14 -10.67
CA ASP A 109 13.05 3.31 -11.57
C ASP A 109 12.28 2.06 -12.01
N HIS A 110 11.49 1.45 -11.11
CA HIS A 110 10.61 0.35 -11.44
C HIS A 110 9.56 0.75 -12.49
N ILE A 111 8.86 1.88 -12.31
CA ILE A 111 7.84 2.36 -13.26
C ILE A 111 8.49 2.72 -14.60
N LEU A 112 9.68 3.32 -14.59
CA LEU A 112 10.43 3.62 -15.80
C LEU A 112 10.79 2.34 -16.56
N SER A 113 11.26 1.30 -15.86
CA SER A 113 11.60 0.01 -16.47
C SER A 113 10.38 -0.69 -17.06
N VAL A 114 9.23 -0.65 -16.38
CA VAL A 114 7.98 -1.24 -16.86
C VAL A 114 7.43 -0.48 -18.07
N GLY A 115 7.51 0.86 -18.07
CA GLY A 115 7.11 1.70 -19.19
C GLY A 115 7.96 1.49 -20.44
N GLY A 116 9.26 1.21 -20.28
CA GLY A 116 10.21 1.01 -21.38
C GLY A 116 10.06 -0.30 -22.16
N VAL A 117 9.44 -1.34 -21.60
CA VAL A 117 9.34 -2.68 -22.23
C VAL A 117 8.24 -2.75 -23.30
N THR A 118 7.31 -1.79 -23.35
CA THR A 118 6.17 -1.83 -24.30
C THR A 118 6.42 -1.19 -25.67
N GLY A 119 7.66 -0.77 -25.97
CA GLY A 119 7.95 0.07 -27.16
C GLY A 119 9.03 -0.42 -28.12
N PHE A 120 9.57 -1.63 -27.97
CA PHE A 120 10.66 -2.14 -28.82
C PHE A 120 10.30 -3.47 -29.49
N GLU A 121 9.19 -3.49 -30.24
CA GLU A 121 9.08 -4.44 -31.34
C GLU A 121 9.91 -3.89 -32.51
N ASP A 122 11.08 -4.49 -32.65
CA ASP A 122 11.90 -4.63 -33.86
C ASP A 122 11.27 -4.01 -35.13
N ASN A 123 11.72 -2.82 -35.50
CA ASN A 123 11.66 -2.38 -36.89
C ASN A 123 12.88 -1.51 -37.19
N THR A 124 13.82 -2.15 -37.86
CA THR A 124 14.96 -1.54 -38.52
C THR A 124 14.46 -0.51 -39.55
N SER A 125 14.37 0.76 -39.19
CA SER A 125 14.29 1.86 -40.16
C SER A 125 14.70 3.19 -39.54
N GLU A 126 15.79 3.74 -40.05
CA GLU A 126 16.36 5.05 -39.73
C GLU A 126 15.32 6.17 -39.98
N ASN A 127 14.78 6.78 -38.92
CA ASN A 127 14.11 8.08 -39.01
C ASN A 127 14.22 8.85 -37.68
N ASP A 128 15.06 9.88 -37.67
CA ASP A 128 15.57 10.57 -36.47
C ASP A 128 14.60 11.55 -35.78
N SER A 129 13.37 11.75 -36.30
CA SER A 129 12.42 12.73 -35.76
C SER A 129 11.25 12.14 -34.94
N SER A 130 10.99 10.83 -35.04
CA SER A 130 9.91 10.14 -34.30
C SER A 130 10.35 9.63 -32.92
N SER A 131 11.66 9.58 -32.66
CA SER A 131 12.24 9.10 -31.41
C SER A 131 12.02 10.07 -30.24
N ALA A 132 12.22 11.37 -30.45
CA ALA A 132 12.09 12.38 -29.39
C ALA A 132 10.66 12.52 -28.85
N ALA A 133 9.65 12.44 -29.72
CA ALA A 133 8.24 12.50 -29.33
C ALA A 133 7.80 11.23 -28.56
N ALA A 134 8.28 10.06 -28.98
CA ALA A 134 8.02 8.79 -28.28
C ALA A 134 8.67 8.76 -26.89
N VAL A 135 9.90 9.25 -26.76
CA VAL A 135 10.62 9.37 -25.48
C VAL A 135 9.89 10.34 -24.54
N ALA A 136 9.44 11.50 -25.05
CA ALA A 136 8.67 12.45 -24.25
C ALA A 136 7.34 11.85 -23.77
N ALA A 137 6.59 11.17 -24.64
CA ALA A 137 5.34 10.51 -24.28
C ALA A 137 5.53 9.42 -23.22
N SER A 138 6.58 8.60 -23.35
CA SER A 138 6.96 7.60 -22.34
C SER A 138 7.26 8.24 -20.99
N MET A 139 8.01 9.35 -20.98
CA MET A 139 8.38 10.07 -19.75
C MET A 139 7.14 10.65 -19.05
N TYR A 140 6.19 11.22 -19.79
CA TYR A 140 4.93 11.71 -19.21
C TYR A 140 4.09 10.57 -18.62
N GLY A 141 4.03 9.40 -19.27
CA GLY A 141 3.35 8.22 -18.73
C GLY A 141 3.97 7.72 -17.42
N THR A 142 5.31 7.69 -17.34
CA THR A 142 6.04 7.34 -16.10
C THR A 142 5.73 8.33 -14.98
N LEU A 143 5.80 9.63 -15.26
CA LEU A 143 5.52 10.68 -14.27
C LEU A 143 4.07 10.64 -13.79
N ASP A 144 3.12 10.43 -14.70
CA ASP A 144 1.69 10.32 -14.38
C ASP A 144 1.44 9.14 -13.44
N ARG A 145 1.92 7.93 -13.78
CA ARG A 145 1.76 6.75 -12.91
C ARG A 145 2.44 6.93 -11.56
N TYR A 146 3.68 7.42 -11.52
CA TYR A 146 4.39 7.69 -10.27
C TYR A 146 3.62 8.66 -9.37
N SER A 147 3.09 9.74 -9.94
CA SER A 147 2.28 10.71 -9.20
C SER A 147 0.98 10.10 -8.66
N GLN A 148 0.28 9.29 -9.46
CA GLN A 148 -0.95 8.62 -9.06
C GLN A 148 -0.71 7.69 -7.87
N LEU A 149 0.37 6.90 -7.89
CA LEU A 149 0.73 6.01 -6.80
C LEU A 149 1.05 6.76 -5.51
N LEU A 150 1.85 7.83 -5.58
CA LEU A 150 2.16 8.64 -4.39
C LEU A 150 0.93 9.35 -3.83
N MET A 151 0.00 9.79 -4.67
CA MET A 151 -1.28 10.38 -4.25
C MET A 151 -2.21 9.38 -3.55
N LEU A 152 -1.94 8.07 -3.57
CA LEU A 152 -2.67 7.10 -2.74
C LEU A 152 -2.29 7.19 -1.27
N LEU A 153 -1.04 7.51 -0.94
CA LEU A 153 -0.55 7.49 0.44
C LEU A 153 -1.31 8.46 1.37
N PRO A 154 -1.60 9.72 0.97
CA PRO A 154 -2.42 10.60 1.80
C PRO A 154 -3.84 10.09 2.03
N THR A 155 -4.39 9.29 1.11
CA THR A 155 -5.76 8.73 1.26
C THR A 155 -5.84 7.71 2.40
N LEU A 156 -4.73 7.05 2.74
CA LEU A 156 -4.66 6.10 3.85
C LEU A 156 -4.84 6.79 5.21
N ARG A 157 -4.52 8.08 5.31
CA ARG A 157 -4.68 8.87 6.54
C ARG A 157 -6.14 9.14 6.93
N TRP A 158 -7.08 8.88 6.02
CA TRP A 158 -8.52 9.02 6.30
C TRP A 158 -9.08 7.85 7.11
N PHE A 159 -8.33 6.77 7.27
CA PHE A 159 -8.77 5.62 8.06
C PHE A 159 -8.59 5.85 9.56
N LYS A 160 -9.68 5.66 10.30
CA LYS A 160 -9.68 5.66 11.75
C LYS A 160 -9.23 4.30 12.27
N GLN A 161 -8.05 4.29 12.88
CA GLN A 161 -7.44 3.09 13.44
C GLN A 161 -8.39 2.31 14.38
N SER A 162 -9.12 3.01 15.26
CA SER A 162 -10.06 2.38 16.20
C SER A 162 -11.19 1.63 15.49
N ILE A 163 -11.69 2.17 14.38
CA ILE A 163 -12.80 1.58 13.62
C ILE A 163 -12.33 0.36 12.85
N LEU A 164 -11.13 0.39 12.26
CA LEU A 164 -10.56 -0.78 11.58
C LEU A 164 -10.27 -1.91 12.57
N VAL A 165 -9.78 -1.60 13.78
CA VAL A 165 -9.65 -2.59 14.86
C VAL A 165 -11.01 -3.20 15.17
N GLU A 166 -12.05 -2.38 15.30
CA GLU A 166 -13.38 -2.90 15.60
C GLU A 166 -13.91 -3.81 14.48
N LEU A 167 -13.78 -3.38 13.23
CA LEU A 167 -14.34 -4.08 12.08
C LEU A 167 -13.68 -5.44 11.84
N PHE A 168 -12.35 -5.51 11.93
CA PHE A 168 -11.58 -6.70 11.53
C PHE A 168 -11.08 -7.55 12.70
N PHE A 169 -10.94 -6.99 13.89
CA PHE A 169 -10.23 -7.63 15.00
C PHE A 169 -11.06 -7.83 16.27
N SER A 170 -12.15 -7.08 16.48
CA SER A 170 -12.97 -7.23 17.69
C SER A 170 -14.47 -7.44 17.46
N GLY A 171 -15.00 -7.13 16.27
CA GLY A 171 -16.45 -7.02 16.06
C GLY A 171 -17.10 -8.07 15.17
N LEU A 172 -16.35 -8.79 14.31
CA LEU A 172 -16.98 -9.69 13.33
C LEU A 172 -16.21 -10.96 12.93
N ILE A 173 -14.87 -11.02 13.06
CA ILE A 173 -14.07 -12.16 12.54
C ILE A 173 -13.43 -13.04 13.63
N GLY A 174 -13.40 -12.58 14.88
CA GLY A 174 -12.82 -13.30 16.03
C GLY A 174 -12.06 -12.36 16.95
N ASN A 175 -11.93 -12.71 18.24
CA ASN A 175 -11.20 -11.94 19.25
C ASN A 175 -9.68 -11.99 19.00
N LEU A 176 -9.18 -11.25 18.02
CA LEU A 176 -7.74 -11.12 17.72
C LEU A 176 -7.25 -9.76 18.21
N SER A 177 -6.20 -9.73 19.04
CA SER A 177 -5.61 -8.47 19.47
C SER A 177 -4.68 -7.93 18.38
N ILE A 178 -4.70 -6.62 18.12
CA ILE A 178 -3.78 -6.01 17.15
C ILE A 178 -2.30 -6.30 17.48
N GLU A 179 -1.98 -6.45 18.77
CA GLU A 179 -0.62 -6.77 19.23
C GLU A 179 -0.13 -8.14 18.77
N THR A 180 -1.03 -9.12 18.62
CA THR A 180 -0.67 -10.44 18.09
C THR A 180 -0.58 -10.48 16.59
N VAL A 181 -1.29 -9.59 15.88
CA VAL A 181 -1.30 -9.57 14.40
C VAL A 181 -0.27 -8.60 13.81
N MET A 182 0.16 -7.58 14.57
CA MET A 182 1.15 -6.59 14.11
C MET A 182 2.46 -7.22 13.60
N PRO A 183 3.08 -8.20 14.30
CA PRO A 183 4.28 -8.87 13.77
C PRO A 183 4.02 -9.55 12.42
N PHE A 184 2.85 -10.15 12.24
CA PHE A 184 2.46 -10.76 10.97
C PHE A 184 2.20 -9.72 9.89
N ILE A 185 1.48 -8.62 10.15
CA ILE A 185 1.26 -7.53 9.19
C ILE A 185 2.59 -6.94 8.72
N LEU A 186 3.56 -6.82 9.62
CA LEU A 186 4.90 -6.31 9.29
C LEU A 186 5.75 -7.34 8.54
N ALA A 187 5.63 -8.63 8.87
CA ALA A 187 6.39 -9.71 8.26
C ALA A 187 5.82 -10.19 6.91
N MET A 188 4.50 -10.05 6.68
CA MET A 188 3.81 -10.75 5.59
C MET A 188 4.23 -10.29 4.19
N ASP A 189 4.63 -9.03 4.02
CA ASP A 189 4.71 -8.46 2.67
C ASP A 189 5.94 -7.61 2.36
N VAL A 190 6.61 -7.03 3.36
CA VAL A 190 7.80 -6.20 3.06
C VAL A 190 8.98 -7.12 2.78
N MET A 191 9.27 -8.07 3.67
CA MET A 191 10.43 -8.98 3.52
C MET A 191 10.22 -9.99 2.38
N ASN A 192 9.03 -10.60 2.30
CA ASN A 192 8.75 -11.66 1.32
C ASN A 192 8.75 -11.19 -0.15
N VAL A 193 8.35 -9.94 -0.43
CA VAL A 193 8.37 -9.41 -1.81
C VAL A 193 9.81 -9.14 -2.28
N PHE A 194 10.71 -8.77 -1.36
CA PHE A 194 12.11 -8.56 -1.69
C PHE A 194 12.97 -9.83 -1.63
N ASP A 195 12.53 -10.87 -0.94
CA ASP A 195 13.17 -12.19 -0.90
C ASP A 195 12.82 -13.09 -2.09
N ASN A 196 11.67 -12.86 -2.76
CA ASN A 196 11.23 -13.67 -3.91
C ASN A 196 11.96 -13.36 -5.25
N SER A 197 13.09 -12.66 -5.22
CA SER A 197 14.01 -12.59 -6.37
C SER A 197 14.82 -13.88 -6.40
N ASP A 198 14.37 -14.84 -7.21
CA ASP A 198 14.97 -16.17 -7.46
C ASP A 198 16.45 -16.31 -7.09
N GLY A 199 16.73 -17.10 -6.05
CA GLY A 199 17.75 -18.17 -6.01
C GLY A 199 19.17 -17.88 -6.51
N SER A 200 19.54 -16.62 -6.70
CA SER A 200 20.84 -16.17 -7.19
C SER A 200 21.33 -15.16 -6.16
N GLU A 201 22.20 -15.62 -5.27
CA GLU A 201 22.93 -14.81 -4.29
C GLU A 201 23.57 -13.60 -4.98
N SER A 202 22.85 -12.47 -5.10
CA SER A 202 23.35 -11.10 -5.41
C SER A 202 22.27 -10.03 -5.68
N THR A 203 20.96 -10.34 -5.74
CA THR A 203 19.94 -9.35 -6.15
C THR A 203 18.91 -8.97 -5.09
N ALA A 204 19.25 -9.06 -3.79
CA ALA A 204 18.40 -8.42 -2.79
C ALA A 204 18.40 -6.91 -3.06
N LEU A 205 17.22 -6.34 -3.34
CA LEU A 205 17.07 -4.91 -3.55
C LEU A 205 17.64 -4.16 -2.33
N PRO A 206 18.44 -3.10 -2.53
CA PRO A 206 19.14 -2.45 -1.43
C PRO A 206 18.17 -1.93 -0.35
N GLY A 207 16.91 -1.62 -0.71
CA GLY A 207 15.86 -1.21 0.21
C GLY A 207 15.50 -2.30 1.24
N ALA A 208 15.54 -3.57 0.84
CA ALA A 208 15.21 -4.73 1.68
C ALA A 208 16.26 -4.98 2.75
N GLN A 209 17.53 -4.94 2.36
CA GLN A 209 18.67 -5.07 3.29
C GLN A 209 18.67 -3.93 4.31
N SER A 210 18.38 -2.72 3.84
CA SER A 210 18.35 -1.53 4.68
C SER A 210 17.14 -1.53 5.64
N LEU A 211 16.02 -2.13 5.26
CA LEU A 211 14.86 -2.37 6.15
C LEU A 211 15.12 -3.43 7.20
N ALA A 212 15.67 -4.59 6.81
CA ALA A 212 15.99 -5.67 7.73
C ALA A 212 16.94 -5.19 8.85
N ASN A 213 17.95 -4.41 8.48
CA ASN A 213 18.88 -3.79 9.43
C ASN A 213 18.21 -2.81 10.41
N ILE A 214 17.13 -2.14 10.01
CA ILE A 214 16.36 -1.24 10.90
C ILE A 214 15.44 -2.04 11.81
N LEU A 215 14.77 -3.08 11.30
CA LEU A 215 13.85 -3.90 12.08
C LEU A 215 14.58 -4.71 13.15
N CYS A 216 15.69 -5.37 12.81
CA CYS A 216 16.48 -6.16 13.77
C CYS A 216 17.06 -5.34 14.94
N LYS A 217 17.25 -4.03 14.77
CA LYS A 217 17.83 -3.17 15.81
C LYS A 217 16.80 -2.55 16.76
N ASN A 218 15.50 -2.73 16.50
CA ASN A 218 14.43 -2.30 17.39
C ASN A 218 13.96 -3.43 18.34
N GLU A 219 14.60 -4.60 18.29
CA GLU A 219 14.35 -5.76 19.17
C GLU A 219 15.35 -5.90 20.33
N GLU A 220 16.33 -4.99 20.46
CA GLU A 220 17.22 -4.82 21.63
C GLU A 220 16.82 -3.60 22.47
#